data_AF-A0A4R0XFS0-F1
#
_entry.id   AF-A0A4R0XFS0-F1
#
_cell.length_a   1.000
_cell.length_b   1.000
_cell.length_c   1.000
_cell.angle_alpha   90.00
_cell.angle_beta   90.00
_cell.angle_gamma   90.00
#
_symmetry.space_group_name_H-M   'P 1'
#
loop_
_entity.id
_entity.type
_entity.pdbx_description
1 polymer ?
#
loop_
_entity_poly.entity_id
_entity_poly.type
_entity_poly.pdbx_seq_one_letter_code
_entity_poly.pdbx_strand_id
1 'polypeptide(L)'
;PQADAPHVTPHVAGPAAVPAAAAEPGELPDLDWDAINQNFGSTGRDEKLIDIIVQTMTTDADELEGMLGEADPAVLRQWIHRVDGAASVLRYEPLKHALQTFRASVLTGDRALYIASGEQMLHKLRQITDHVARQV
;
A
#
# COMPACT_ATOMS: atom_id res chain seq x y z
N PRO A 1 -6.03 30.48 56.65
CA PRO A 1 -5.88 29.16 56.00
C PRO A 1 -6.96 29.01 54.91
N GLN A 2 -6.51 28.87 53.65
CA GLN A 2 -7.24 28.59 52.38
C GLN A 2 -8.39 29.53 51.99
N ALA A 3 -8.34 30.37 50.94
CA ALA A 3 -7.84 30.28 49.56
C ALA A 3 -8.69 29.44 48.60
N ASP A 4 -9.15 30.15 47.56
CA ASP A 4 -9.39 29.76 46.17
C ASP A 4 -10.80 29.35 45.70
N ALA A 5 -11.23 30.06 44.66
CA ALA A 5 -12.43 29.83 43.87
C ALA A 5 -12.06 28.97 42.62
N PRO A 6 -12.85 29.00 41.53
CA PRO A 6 -13.55 27.86 40.97
C PRO A 6 -12.81 27.17 39.80
N HIS A 7 -13.08 25.89 39.56
CA HIS A 7 -12.92 25.30 38.23
C HIS A 7 -13.79 24.06 38.07
N VAL A 8 -14.94 24.23 37.42
CA VAL A 8 -15.57 23.15 36.66
C VAL A 8 -14.75 22.98 35.39
N THR A 9 -13.86 21.99 35.39
CA THR A 9 -13.13 21.56 34.20
C THR A 9 -14.10 20.89 33.23
N PRO A 10 -14.12 21.29 31.95
CA PRO A 10 -14.93 20.64 30.93
C PRO A 10 -14.36 19.25 30.62
N HIS A 11 -15.26 18.29 30.47
CA HIS A 11 -15.01 16.94 29.99
C HIS A 11 -14.24 17.01 28.68
N VAL A 12 -12.95 16.64 28.75
CA VAL A 12 -12.08 16.45 27.59
C VAL A 12 -12.75 15.45 26.65
N ALA A 13 -13.13 15.96 25.48
CA ALA A 13 -13.49 15.15 24.33
C ALA A 13 -12.36 14.15 24.09
N GLY A 14 -12.63 12.88 24.34
CA GLY A 14 -11.76 11.80 23.88
C GLY A 14 -11.59 11.94 22.37
N PRO A 15 -10.40 11.66 21.81
CA PRO A 15 -10.23 11.69 20.37
C PRO A 15 -11.27 10.75 19.79
N ALA A 16 -12.18 11.32 19.02
CA ALA A 16 -13.10 10.58 18.18
C ALA A 16 -12.22 9.59 17.43
N ALA A 17 -12.37 8.31 17.78
CA ALA A 17 -11.86 7.22 16.98
C ALA A 17 -12.40 7.51 15.58
N VAL A 18 -11.52 7.94 14.70
CA VAL A 18 -11.79 7.90 13.27
C VAL A 18 -12.28 6.47 13.05
N PRO A 19 -13.48 6.26 12.47
CA PRO A 19 -13.79 4.93 12.03
C PRO A 19 -12.70 4.63 11.01
N ALA A 20 -11.78 3.74 11.38
CA ALA A 20 -11.11 2.92 10.41
C ALA A 20 -12.27 2.23 9.70
N ALA A 21 -12.72 2.86 8.61
CA ALA A 21 -13.58 2.21 7.66
C ALA A 21 -12.78 0.97 7.31
N ALA A 22 -13.19 -0.15 7.91
CA ALA A 22 -12.86 -1.46 7.44
C ALA A 22 -13.29 -1.38 5.97
N ALA A 23 -12.32 -1.17 5.09
CA ALA A 23 -12.51 -1.44 3.69
C ALA A 23 -13.00 -2.88 3.72
N GLU A 24 -14.28 -3.04 3.40
CA GLU A 24 -14.84 -4.34 3.08
C GLU A 24 -13.85 -5.01 2.11
N PRO A 25 -13.80 -6.34 2.01
CA PRO A 25 -13.18 -6.98 0.85
C PRO A 25 -14.02 -6.67 -0.41
N GLY A 26 -14.22 -5.38 -0.67
CA GLY A 26 -14.85 -4.78 -1.80
C GLY A 26 -13.90 -4.91 -2.96
N GLU A 27 -14.51 -5.16 -4.10
CA GLU A 27 -13.88 -5.25 -5.40
C GLU A 27 -12.74 -4.25 -5.54
N LEU A 28 -11.59 -4.74 -6.03
CA LEU A 28 -10.46 -3.88 -6.36
C LEU A 28 -10.95 -2.81 -7.37
N PRO A 29 -10.69 -1.52 -7.12
CA PRO A 29 -11.10 -0.47 -8.05
C PRO A 29 -10.37 -0.60 -9.39
N ASP A 30 -10.99 -0.11 -10.47
CA ASP A 30 -10.32 0.03 -11.77
C ASP A 30 -9.13 0.99 -11.65
N LEU A 31 -8.16 0.87 -12.56
CA LEU A 31 -7.11 1.87 -12.65
C LEU A 31 -7.67 3.17 -13.23
N ASP A 32 -7.17 4.31 -12.74
CA ASP A 32 -7.49 5.62 -13.34
C ASP A 32 -6.70 5.78 -14.64
N TRP A 33 -7.26 5.23 -15.72
CA TRP A 33 -6.62 5.20 -17.02
C TRP A 33 -6.38 6.59 -17.62
N ASP A 34 -7.19 7.58 -17.26
CA ASP A 34 -6.96 8.96 -17.68
C ASP A 34 -5.68 9.51 -17.02
N ALA A 35 -5.56 9.35 -15.70
CA ALA A 35 -4.37 9.76 -14.96
C ALA A 35 -3.10 8.99 -15.41
N ILE A 36 -3.23 7.69 -15.68
CA ILE A 36 -2.11 6.87 -16.18
C ILE A 36 -1.69 7.37 -17.57
N ASN A 37 -2.63 7.54 -18.50
CA ASN A 37 -2.33 8.01 -19.84
C ASN A 37 -1.63 9.37 -19.88
N GLN A 38 -2.00 10.29 -18.98
CA GLN A 38 -1.32 11.58 -18.84
C GLN A 38 0.16 11.42 -18.42
N ASN A 39 0.50 10.42 -17.60
CA ASN A 39 1.89 10.15 -17.21
C ASN A 39 2.71 9.49 -18.35
N PHE A 40 2.08 8.63 -19.15
CA PHE A 40 2.75 7.88 -20.22
C PHE A 40 2.67 8.54 -21.61
N GLY A 41 1.91 9.64 -21.74
CA GLY A 41 1.69 10.32 -23.03
C GLY A 41 0.90 9.47 -24.03
N SER A 42 0.08 8.55 -23.54
CA SER A 42 -0.74 7.65 -24.36
C SER A 42 -2.21 8.07 -24.36
N THR A 43 -3.04 7.47 -25.21
CA THR A 43 -4.49 7.72 -25.23
C THR A 43 -5.27 6.41 -25.20
N GLY A 44 -6.18 6.27 -24.24
CA GLY A 44 -7.03 5.09 -24.09
C GLY A 44 -6.37 3.93 -23.33
N ARG A 45 -7.07 2.79 -23.30
CA ARG A 45 -6.55 1.56 -22.68
C ARG A 45 -5.74 0.79 -23.71
N ASP A 46 -4.45 1.13 -23.84
CA ASP A 46 -3.56 0.41 -24.76
C ASP A 46 -3.15 -0.93 -24.13
N GLU A 47 -3.37 -2.04 -24.86
CA GLU A 47 -3.06 -3.40 -24.41
C GLU A 47 -1.59 -3.53 -24.00
N LYS A 48 -0.65 -2.84 -24.68
CA LYS A 48 0.76 -2.89 -24.32
C LYS A 48 1.05 -2.18 -23.01
N LEU A 49 0.35 -1.08 -22.72
CA LEU A 49 0.52 -0.38 -21.45
C LEU A 49 0.02 -1.25 -20.28
N ILE A 50 -1.10 -1.94 -20.47
CA ILE A 50 -1.60 -2.90 -19.49
C ILE A 50 -0.60 -4.05 -19.30
N ASP A 51 -0.10 -4.64 -20.38
CA ASP A 51 0.90 -5.72 -20.34
C ASP A 51 2.18 -5.30 -19.60
N ILE A 52 2.69 -4.10 -19.85
CA ILE A 52 3.85 -3.54 -19.16
C ILE A 52 3.59 -3.39 -17.66
N ILE A 53 2.41 -2.88 -17.27
CA ILE A 53 2.04 -2.73 -15.85
C ILE A 53 1.98 -4.10 -15.19
N VAL A 54 1.27 -5.05 -15.80
CA VAL A 54 1.12 -6.43 -15.29
C VAL A 54 2.48 -7.11 -15.16
N GLN A 55 3.35 -7.02 -16.16
CA GLN A 55 4.69 -7.60 -16.14
C GLN A 55 5.57 -6.97 -15.05
N THR A 56 5.49 -5.66 -14.87
CA THR A 56 6.23 -4.95 -13.81
C THR A 56 5.78 -5.42 -12.43
N MET A 57 4.47 -5.45 -12.17
CA MET A 57 3.92 -5.89 -10.87
C MET A 57 4.19 -7.37 -10.59
N THR A 58 4.20 -8.21 -11.64
CA THR A 58 4.58 -9.63 -11.53
C THR A 58 6.06 -9.77 -11.16
N THR A 59 6.94 -8.97 -11.77
CA THR A 59 8.38 -8.97 -11.47
C THR A 59 8.63 -8.52 -10.04
N ASP A 60 7.97 -7.45 -9.59
CA ASP A 60 8.08 -6.98 -8.21
C ASP A 60 7.59 -8.05 -7.21
N ALA A 61 6.54 -8.81 -7.54
CA ALA A 61 6.04 -9.90 -6.72
C ALA A 61 7.04 -11.06 -6.61
N ASP A 62 7.66 -11.47 -7.72
CA ASP A 62 8.68 -12.52 -7.75
C ASP A 62 9.92 -12.12 -6.94
N GLU A 63 10.38 -10.87 -7.09
CA GLU A 63 11.47 -10.33 -6.28
C GLU A 63 11.14 -10.35 -4.78
N LEU A 64 9.94 -9.90 -4.39
CA LEU A 64 9.52 -9.92 -2.99
C LEU A 64 9.48 -11.35 -2.45
N GLU A 65 8.91 -12.30 -3.19
CA GLU A 65 8.83 -13.71 -2.80
C GLU A 65 10.22 -14.30 -2.58
N GLY A 66 11.17 -14.04 -3.48
CA GLY A 66 12.55 -14.52 -3.36
C GLY A 66 13.32 -13.92 -2.19
N MET A 67 12.96 -12.72 -1.73
CA MET A 67 13.59 -12.06 -0.58
C MET A 67 12.92 -12.40 0.76
N LEU A 68 11.66 -12.85 0.74
CA LEU A 68 10.89 -13.02 1.95
C LEU A 68 11.46 -14.16 2.82
N GLY A 69 11.79 -13.84 4.07
CA GLY A 69 12.37 -14.78 5.03
C GLY A 69 13.88 -14.70 5.17
N GLU A 70 14.62 -14.48 4.09
CA GLU A 70 16.10 -14.48 4.12
C GLU A 70 16.71 -13.08 4.10
N ALA A 71 16.00 -12.09 3.54
CA ALA A 71 16.55 -10.75 3.33
C ALA A 71 16.64 -9.91 4.62
N ASP A 72 17.70 -9.11 4.71
CA ASP A 72 17.86 -8.07 5.74
C ASP A 72 16.79 -6.97 5.58
N PRO A 73 16.26 -6.40 6.67
CA PRO A 73 15.27 -5.31 6.61
C PRO A 73 15.74 -4.08 5.81
N ALA A 74 17.05 -3.84 5.63
CA ALA A 74 17.56 -2.80 4.74
C ALA A 74 17.29 -3.10 3.26
N VAL A 75 17.37 -4.37 2.84
CA VAL A 75 17.07 -4.81 1.48
C VAL A 75 15.56 -4.68 1.21
N LEU A 76 14.73 -5.12 2.15
CA LEU A 76 13.28 -4.95 2.04
C LEU A 76 12.88 -3.47 1.95
N ARG A 77 13.52 -2.59 2.72
CA ARG A 77 13.28 -1.13 2.62
C ARG A 77 13.64 -0.57 1.25
N GLN A 78 14.73 -1.04 0.63
CA GLN A 78 15.11 -0.60 -0.72
C GLN A 78 14.09 -1.05 -1.75
N TRP A 79 13.65 -2.31 -1.69
CA TRP A 79 12.59 -2.82 -2.56
C TRP A 79 11.30 -2.01 -2.39
N ILE A 80 10.84 -1.79 -1.15
CA ILE A 80 9.65 -1.00 -0.86
C ILE A 80 9.76 0.41 -1.46
N HIS A 81 10.91 1.08 -1.30
CA HIS A 81 11.09 2.43 -1.82
C HIS A 81 11.02 2.48 -3.35
N ARG A 82 11.62 1.49 -4.02
CA ARG A 82 11.58 1.36 -5.49
C ARG A 82 10.14 1.12 -5.98
N VAL A 83 9.43 0.18 -5.35
CA VAL A 83 8.04 -0.16 -5.73
C VAL A 83 7.07 0.98 -5.42
N ASP A 84 7.24 1.69 -4.31
CA ASP A 84 6.44 2.87 -3.97
C ASP A 84 6.61 4.02 -4.98
N GLY A 85 7.84 4.21 -5.48
CA GLY A 85 8.14 5.15 -6.56
C GLY A 85 7.39 4.79 -7.85
N ALA A 86 7.44 3.52 -8.27
CA ALA A 86 6.73 3.05 -9.45
C ALA A 86 5.20 3.11 -9.29
N ALA A 87 4.69 2.63 -8.15
CA ALA A 87 3.26 2.59 -7.81
C ALA A 87 2.63 4.00 -7.74
N SER A 88 3.43 5.02 -7.41
CA SER A 88 2.95 6.41 -7.33
C SER A 88 2.42 6.93 -8.67
N VAL A 89 2.98 6.44 -9.79
CA VAL A 89 2.53 6.78 -11.15
C VAL A 89 1.11 6.26 -11.43
N LEU A 90 0.79 5.08 -10.90
CA LEU A 90 -0.53 4.45 -11.07
C LEU A 90 -1.63 5.13 -10.23
N ARG A 91 -1.23 5.93 -9.22
CA ARG A 91 -2.14 6.57 -8.24
C ARG A 91 -3.15 5.59 -7.62
N TYR A 92 -2.75 4.33 -7.48
CA TYR A 92 -3.63 3.26 -7.05
C TYR A 92 -3.58 3.04 -5.54
N GLU A 93 -4.60 3.54 -4.83
CA GLU A 93 -4.66 3.54 -3.36
C GLU A 93 -4.53 2.15 -2.71
N PRO A 94 -5.15 1.06 -3.23
CA PRO A 94 -4.98 -0.26 -2.63
C PRO A 94 -3.54 -0.74 -2.58
N LEU A 95 -2.74 -0.43 -3.60
CA LEU A 95 -1.32 -0.79 -3.66
C LEU A 95 -0.50 0.07 -2.68
N LYS A 96 -0.75 1.38 -2.65
CA LYS A 96 -0.07 2.29 -1.71
C LYS A 96 -0.33 1.92 -0.26
N HIS A 97 -1.56 1.57 0.09
CA HIS A 97 -1.91 1.17 1.46
C HIS A 97 -1.20 -0.13 1.88
N ALA A 98 -1.09 -1.09 0.95
CA ALA A 98 -0.36 -2.34 1.19
C ALA A 98 1.15 -2.09 1.39
N LEU A 99 1.76 -1.24 0.56
CA LEU A 99 3.15 -0.82 0.70
C LEU A 99 3.43 -0.10 2.02
N GLN A 100 2.53 0.81 2.44
CA GLN A 100 2.64 1.53 3.71
C GLN A 100 2.55 0.57 4.91
N THR A 101 1.63 -0.39 4.87
CA THR A 101 1.48 -1.42 5.90
C THR A 101 2.74 -2.26 6.00
N PHE A 102 3.26 -2.73 4.87
CA PHE A 102 4.49 -3.51 4.84
C PHE A 102 5.70 -2.71 5.33
N ARG A 103 5.84 -1.46 4.89
CA ARG A 103 6.88 -0.55 5.38
C ARG A 103 6.84 -0.39 6.90
N ALA A 104 5.65 -0.17 7.47
CA ALA A 104 5.49 -0.03 8.91
C ALA A 104 5.97 -1.29 9.64
N SER A 105 5.63 -2.48 9.13
CA SER A 105 6.10 -3.75 9.71
C SER A 105 7.63 -3.90 9.68
N VAL A 106 8.27 -3.55 8.55
CA VAL A 106 9.74 -3.64 8.41
C VAL A 106 10.46 -2.66 9.36
N LEU A 107 9.89 -1.48 9.60
CA LEU A 107 10.44 -0.49 10.52
C LEU A 107 10.41 -0.94 12.00
N THR A 108 9.55 -1.90 12.36
CA THR A 108 9.55 -2.48 13.72
C THR A 108 10.79 -3.32 14.00
N GLY A 109 11.43 -3.86 12.95
CA GLY A 109 12.54 -4.81 13.06
C GLY A 109 12.13 -6.22 13.51
N ASP A 110 10.84 -6.46 13.80
CA ASP A 110 10.35 -7.77 14.20
C ASP A 110 10.19 -8.69 12.99
N ARG A 111 10.98 -9.77 12.94
CA ARG A 111 11.02 -10.69 11.81
C ARG A 111 9.71 -11.43 11.57
N ALA A 112 9.00 -11.82 12.62
CA ALA A 112 7.73 -12.49 12.45
C ALA A 112 6.69 -11.54 11.84
N LEU A 113 6.66 -10.28 12.31
CA LEU A 113 5.74 -9.27 11.80
C LEU A 113 6.00 -8.90 10.34
N TYR A 114 7.25 -8.63 9.95
CA TYR A 114 7.50 -8.26 8.55
C TYR A 114 7.38 -9.44 7.58
N ILE A 115 7.62 -10.68 8.01
CA ILE A 115 7.35 -11.86 7.16
C ILE A 115 5.85 -11.95 6.92
N ALA A 116 5.03 -11.95 7.97
CA ALA A 116 3.57 -12.03 7.83
C ALA A 116 3.01 -10.87 6.99
N SER A 117 3.50 -9.64 7.21
CA SER A 117 3.09 -8.50 6.40
C SER A 117 3.60 -8.55 4.96
N GLY A 118 4.77 -9.15 4.71
CA GLY A 118 5.31 -9.36 3.37
C GLY A 118 4.50 -10.39 2.59
N GLU A 119 4.03 -11.46 3.24
CA GLU A 119 3.10 -12.43 2.63
C GLU A 119 1.77 -11.76 2.25
N GLN A 120 1.24 -10.88 3.11
CA GLN A 120 0.03 -10.09 2.81
C GLN A 120 0.25 -9.13 1.63
N MET A 121 1.42 -8.46 1.59
CA MET A 121 1.80 -7.59 0.47
C MET A 121 1.90 -8.38 -0.84
N LEU A 122 2.55 -9.55 -0.82
CA LEU A 122 2.69 -10.43 -1.98
C LEU A 122 1.32 -10.89 -2.49
N HIS A 123 0.45 -11.33 -1.59
CA HIS A 123 -0.92 -11.71 -1.94
C HIS A 123 -1.68 -10.54 -2.58
N LYS A 124 -1.59 -9.34 -1.99
CA LYS A 124 -2.25 -8.15 -2.51
C LYS A 124 -1.71 -7.74 -3.88
N LEU A 125 -0.40 -7.80 -4.08
CA LEU A 125 0.23 -7.46 -5.36
C LEU A 125 -0.23 -8.41 -6.47
N ARG A 126 -0.30 -9.71 -6.19
CA ARG A 126 -0.86 -10.71 -7.11
C ARG A 126 -2.34 -10.44 -7.43
N GLN A 127 -3.16 -10.20 -6.41
CA GLN A 127 -4.58 -9.85 -6.63
C GLN A 127 -4.79 -8.62 -7.51
N ILE A 128 -3.97 -7.58 -7.31
CA ILE A 128 -4.04 -6.35 -8.13
C ILE A 128 -3.58 -6.66 -9.56
N THR A 129 -2.49 -7.40 -9.72
CA THR A 129 -1.97 -7.82 -11.03
C THR A 129 -3.04 -8.57 -11.82
N ASP A 130 -3.67 -9.57 -11.20
CA ASP A 130 -4.79 -10.34 -11.76
C ASP A 130 -5.99 -9.45 -12.13
N HIS A 131 -6.30 -8.46 -11.29
CA HIS A 131 -7.40 -7.55 -11.55
C HIS A 131 -7.11 -6.62 -12.74
N VAL A 132 -5.91 -6.04 -12.80
CA VAL A 132 -5.47 -5.18 -13.90
C VAL A 132 -5.39 -5.96 -15.22
N ALA A 133 -4.90 -7.20 -15.19
CA ALA A 133 -4.84 -8.06 -16.37
C ALA A 133 -6.23 -8.38 -16.96
N ARG A 134 -7.31 -8.27 -16.17
CA ARG A 134 -8.69 -8.45 -16.64
C ARG A 134 -9.34 -7.17 -17.19
N GLN A 135 -8.62 -6.04 -17.17
CA GLN A 135 -9.11 -4.77 -17.73
C GLN A 135 -8.77 -4.61 -19.22
N VAL A 136 -8.08 -5.59 -19.82
CA VAL A 136 -7.83 -5.69 -21.27
C VAL A 136 -9.10 -6.01 -22.06
#